data_AF-A0A7W8LKV6-F1
#
_entry.id   AF-A0A7W8LKV6-F1
#
_cell.length_a   1.000
_cell.length_b   1.000
_cell.length_c   1.000
_cell.angle_alpha   90.00
_cell.angle_beta   90.00
_cell.angle_gamma   90.00
#
_symmetry.space_group_name_H-M   'P 1'
#
loop_
_entity.id
_entity.type
_entity.pdbx_description
1 polymer ?
#
loop_
_entity_poly.entity_id
_entity_poly.type
_entity_poly.pdbx_seq_one_letter_code
_entity_poly.pdbx_strand_id
1 'polypeptide(L)'
;MKAEHYPFVGEHLPGAIKDVLGDAATDDIISAWAQTYGNLADVLMGMEAELRETRASQPGGWTGWRTFVVKEKRPESSVITSFILEPKDEQPVANFEPGQYIGIAVDVPALGLQQIRQYGLSDVPNGHSYRISVKRESGEVGRPPGYVSSLLHDHVEVFGLDLFAE
;
A
#
# COMPACT_ATOMS: atom_id res chain seq x y z
N MET A 1 -4.19 3.59 -6.17
CA MET A 1 -5.45 4.28 -6.54
C MET A 1 -5.83 3.93 -7.97
N LYS A 2 -7.11 4.05 -8.37
CA LYS A 2 -7.55 3.93 -9.78
C LYS A 2 -8.26 5.22 -10.21
N ALA A 3 -8.24 5.54 -11.51
CA ALA A 3 -8.91 6.72 -12.05
C ALA A 3 -10.40 6.79 -11.65
N GLU A 4 -11.10 5.66 -11.70
CA GLU A 4 -12.51 5.54 -11.30
C GLU A 4 -12.79 5.87 -9.82
N HIS A 5 -11.76 5.91 -8.96
CA HIS A 5 -11.93 6.24 -7.55
C HIS A 5 -11.93 7.76 -7.29
N TYR A 6 -11.33 8.58 -8.16
CA TYR A 6 -11.23 10.03 -7.96
C TYR A 6 -12.60 10.73 -7.90
N PRO A 7 -13.58 10.43 -8.77
CA PRO A 7 -14.89 11.05 -8.68
C PRO A 7 -15.59 10.84 -7.32
N PHE A 8 -15.46 9.66 -6.71
CA PHE A 8 -16.07 9.37 -5.41
C PHE A 8 -15.46 10.22 -4.29
N VAL A 9 -14.14 10.45 -4.32
CA VAL A 9 -13.48 11.34 -3.36
C VAL A 9 -13.89 12.80 -3.61
N GLY A 10 -13.94 13.22 -4.88
CA GLY A 10 -14.35 14.57 -5.28
C GLY A 10 -15.80 14.90 -4.96
N GLU A 11 -16.69 13.91 -4.88
CA GLU A 11 -18.08 14.09 -4.46
C GLU A 11 -18.20 14.35 -2.96
N HIS A 12 -17.49 13.58 -2.13
CA HIS A 12 -17.64 13.64 -0.68
C HIS A 12 -16.77 14.72 -0.01
N LEU A 13 -15.61 15.07 -0.59
CA LEU A 13 -14.69 16.02 0.00
C LEU A 13 -15.28 17.44 0.15
N PRO A 14 -15.93 18.04 -0.87
CA PRO A 14 -16.56 19.36 -0.72
C PRO A 14 -17.70 19.36 0.31
N GLY A 15 -18.46 18.26 0.39
CA GLY A 15 -19.49 18.07 1.41
C GLY A 15 -18.90 18.12 2.83
N ALA A 16 -17.82 17.38 3.07
CA ALA A 16 -17.13 17.39 4.36
C ALA A 16 -16.55 18.77 4.71
N ILE A 17 -16.01 19.50 3.73
CA ILE A 17 -15.52 20.88 3.92
C ILE A 17 -16.68 21.79 4.36
N LYS A 18 -17.83 21.69 3.68
CA LYS A 18 -19.03 22.46 4.02
C LYS A 18 -19.54 22.15 5.41
N ASP A 19 -19.57 20.87 5.80
CA ASP A 19 -20.03 20.45 7.13
C ASP A 19 -19.16 21.01 8.26
N VAL A 20 -17.85 21.15 8.04
CA VAL A 20 -16.91 21.67 9.05
C VAL A 20 -16.91 23.20 9.09
N LEU A 21 -16.93 23.86 7.93
CA LEU A 21 -16.82 25.33 7.83
C LEU A 21 -18.17 26.06 7.98
N GLY A 22 -19.30 25.37 7.79
CA GLY A 22 -20.63 25.96 7.87
C GLY A 22 -20.77 27.17 6.95
N ASP A 23 -21.24 28.30 7.49
CA ASP A 23 -21.49 29.53 6.73
C ASP A 23 -20.22 30.15 6.11
N ALA A 24 -19.02 29.75 6.58
CA ALA A 24 -17.77 30.20 5.98
C ALA A 24 -17.48 29.49 4.63
N ALA A 25 -18.12 28.36 4.34
CA ALA A 25 -18.03 27.68 3.05
C ALA A 25 -19.03 28.27 2.04
N THR A 26 -18.74 29.47 1.55
CA THR A 26 -19.54 30.09 0.49
C THR A 26 -19.50 29.26 -0.79
N ASP A 27 -20.51 29.44 -1.66
CA ASP A 27 -20.58 28.73 -2.94
C ASP A 27 -19.35 28.97 -3.81
N ASP A 28 -18.81 30.19 -3.80
CA ASP A 28 -17.57 30.53 -4.50
C ASP A 28 -16.36 29.75 -3.96
N ILE A 29 -16.26 29.60 -2.64
CA ILE A 29 -15.18 28.83 -1.99
C ILE A 29 -15.32 27.35 -2.34
N ILE A 30 -16.52 26.78 -2.23
CA ILE A 30 -16.76 25.37 -2.55
C ILE A 30 -16.48 25.08 -4.03
N SER A 31 -16.92 25.97 -4.92
CA SER A 31 -16.64 25.86 -6.36
C SER A 31 -15.14 25.92 -6.68
N ALA A 32 -14.39 26.82 -6.02
CA ALA A 32 -12.95 26.91 -6.18
C ALA A 32 -12.22 25.64 -5.70
N TRP A 33 -12.66 25.06 -4.58
CA TRP A 33 -12.10 23.78 -4.09
C TRP A 33 -12.43 22.61 -5.02
N ALA A 34 -13.67 22.53 -5.54
CA ALA A 34 -14.06 21.49 -6.47
C ALA A 34 -13.24 21.53 -7.78
N GLN A 35 -13.01 22.71 -8.34
CA GLN A 35 -12.16 22.90 -9.52
C GLN A 35 -10.70 22.55 -9.22
N THR A 36 -10.19 22.97 -8.05
CA THR A 36 -8.82 22.67 -7.62
C THR A 36 -8.62 21.17 -7.43
N TYR A 37 -9.59 20.48 -6.84
CA TYR A 37 -9.59 19.03 -6.70
C TYR A 37 -9.54 18.35 -8.08
N GLY A 38 -10.39 18.77 -9.02
CA GLY A 38 -10.40 18.24 -10.39
C GLY A 38 -9.03 18.38 -11.08
N ASN A 39 -8.43 19.57 -11.03
CA ASN A 39 -7.11 19.81 -11.61
C ASN A 39 -6.03 18.91 -10.99
N LEU A 40 -6.03 18.74 -9.67
CA LEU A 40 -5.07 17.86 -9.00
C LEU A 40 -5.33 16.39 -9.34
N ALA A 41 -6.60 15.97 -9.39
CA ALA A 41 -7.01 14.62 -9.77
C ALA A 41 -6.51 14.28 -11.17
N ASP A 42 -6.65 15.17 -12.15
CA ASP A 42 -6.19 14.96 -13.53
C ASP A 42 -4.68 14.76 -13.60
N VAL A 43 -3.91 15.60 -12.90
CA VAL A 43 -2.44 15.47 -12.84
C VAL A 43 -2.03 14.15 -12.19
N LEU A 44 -2.62 13.80 -11.04
CA LEU A 44 -2.30 12.57 -10.33
C LEU A 44 -2.68 11.32 -11.13
N MET A 45 -3.85 11.31 -11.77
CA MET A 45 -4.27 10.20 -12.62
C MET A 45 -3.29 9.96 -13.78
N GLY A 46 -2.80 11.04 -14.41
CA GLY A 46 -1.79 10.96 -15.47
C GLY A 46 -0.47 10.37 -14.97
N MET A 47 0.05 10.89 -13.86
CA MET A 47 1.30 10.39 -13.25
C MET A 47 1.18 8.93 -12.81
N GLU A 48 0.08 8.54 -12.17
CA GLU A 48 -0.18 7.16 -11.75
C GLU A 48 -0.33 6.21 -12.94
N ALA A 49 -0.88 6.68 -14.07
CA ALA A 49 -0.95 5.90 -15.30
C ALA A 49 0.45 5.61 -15.87
N GLU A 50 1.30 6.64 -15.96
CA GLU A 50 2.68 6.51 -16.43
C GLU A 50 3.51 5.58 -15.54
N LEU A 51 3.39 5.71 -14.21
CA LEU A 51 4.05 4.81 -13.26
C LEU A 51 3.63 3.36 -13.47
N ARG A 52 2.32 3.12 -13.60
CA ARG A 52 1.77 1.78 -13.82
C ARG A 52 2.26 1.16 -15.13
N GLU A 53 2.27 1.92 -16.22
CA GLU A 53 2.76 1.47 -17.53
C GLU A 53 4.27 1.18 -17.49
N THR A 54 5.04 2.10 -16.91
CA THR A 54 6.48 1.94 -16.74
C THR A 54 6.79 0.67 -15.97
N ARG A 55 6.13 0.46 -14.82
CA ARG A 55 6.33 -0.72 -13.98
C ARG A 55 5.90 -2.00 -14.69
N ALA A 56 4.77 -2.00 -15.41
CA ALA A 56 4.30 -3.16 -16.16
C ALA A 56 5.27 -3.60 -17.27
N SER A 57 5.97 -2.63 -17.88
CA SER A 57 6.89 -2.88 -18.99
C SER A 57 8.26 -3.41 -18.55
N GLN A 58 8.59 -3.35 -17.25
CA GLN A 58 9.87 -3.84 -16.73
C GLN A 58 9.91 -5.37 -16.70
N PRO A 59 11.09 -5.99 -16.86
CA PRO A 59 11.24 -7.43 -16.62
C PRO A 59 10.81 -7.80 -15.20
N GLY A 60 9.87 -8.74 -15.08
CA GLY A 60 9.28 -9.14 -13.78
C GLY A 60 8.29 -8.13 -13.18
N GLY A 61 7.96 -7.07 -13.92
CA GLY A 61 6.97 -6.06 -13.57
C GLY A 61 5.53 -6.56 -13.70
N TRP A 62 4.61 -5.92 -12.97
CA TRP A 62 3.19 -6.23 -12.99
C TRP A 62 2.35 -4.98 -12.67
N THR A 63 1.03 -5.10 -12.86
CA THR A 63 0.06 -4.08 -12.42
C THR A 63 -0.92 -4.71 -11.44
N GLY A 64 -1.38 -3.93 -10.47
CA GLY A 64 -2.33 -4.44 -9.48
C GLY A 64 -1.65 -5.32 -8.43
N TRP A 65 -2.35 -6.37 -8.03
CA TRP A 65 -1.90 -7.32 -7.02
C TRP A 65 -1.25 -8.53 -7.69
N ARG A 66 -0.12 -8.97 -7.14
CA ARG A 66 0.52 -10.23 -7.50
C ARG A 66 0.73 -11.06 -6.25
N THR A 67 0.36 -12.33 -6.29
CA THR A 67 0.47 -13.23 -5.14
C THR A 67 1.92 -13.71 -4.97
N PHE A 68 2.43 -13.58 -3.75
CA PHE A 68 3.72 -14.05 -3.28
C PHE A 68 3.53 -15.07 -2.17
N VAL A 69 4.56 -15.86 -1.89
CA VAL A 69 4.63 -16.79 -0.77
C VAL A 69 5.79 -16.39 0.12
N VAL A 70 5.63 -16.57 1.44
CA VAL A 70 6.73 -16.41 2.38
C VAL A 70 7.63 -17.64 2.28
N LYS A 71 8.83 -17.45 1.74
CA LYS A 71 9.83 -18.51 1.59
C LYS A 71 10.64 -18.72 2.86
N GLU A 72 10.97 -17.63 3.54
CA GLU A 72 11.72 -17.64 4.80
C GLU A 72 11.16 -16.57 5.74
N LYS A 73 11.11 -16.91 7.02
CA LYS A 73 10.78 -16.02 8.13
C LYS A 73 11.90 -16.10 9.15
N ARG A 74 12.60 -14.97 9.36
CA ARG A 74 13.78 -14.92 10.23
C ARG A 74 13.63 -13.82 11.28
N PRO A 75 13.54 -14.16 12.57
CA PRO A 75 13.63 -13.17 13.64
C PRO A 75 15.00 -12.47 13.60
N GLU A 76 15.00 -11.14 13.48
CA GLU A 76 16.22 -10.30 13.52
C GLU A 76 16.45 -9.72 14.92
N SER A 77 15.37 -9.56 15.70
CA SER A 77 15.39 -9.14 17.09
C SER A 77 14.13 -9.63 17.82
N SER A 78 13.96 -9.24 19.09
CA SER A 78 12.73 -9.52 19.85
C SER A 78 11.48 -8.86 19.26
N VAL A 79 11.63 -7.85 18.40
CA VAL A 79 10.51 -7.09 17.83
C VAL A 79 10.55 -6.98 16.30
N ILE A 80 11.64 -7.38 15.63
CA ILE A 80 11.76 -7.32 14.16
C ILE A 80 11.90 -8.72 13.59
N THR A 81 11.17 -9.00 12.52
CA THR A 81 11.26 -10.24 11.75
C THR A 81 11.35 -9.89 10.27
N SER A 82 12.31 -10.50 9.58
CA SER A 82 12.46 -10.41 8.14
C SER A 82 11.70 -11.52 7.44
N PHE A 83 11.11 -11.20 6.29
CA PHE A 83 10.36 -12.13 5.45
C PHE A 83 10.94 -12.08 4.04
N ILE A 84 11.30 -13.24 3.50
CA ILE A 84 11.69 -13.40 2.10
C ILE A 84 10.46 -13.85 1.33
N LEU A 85 10.12 -13.10 0.29
CA LEU A 85 8.89 -13.23 -0.49
C LEU A 85 9.27 -13.63 -1.91
N GLU A 86 8.75 -14.77 -2.37
CA GLU A 86 8.89 -15.24 -3.76
C GLU A 86 7.52 -15.21 -4.44
N PRO A 87 7.44 -14.83 -5.72
CA PRO A 87 6.16 -14.79 -6.42
C PRO A 87 5.63 -16.22 -6.61
N LYS A 88 4.34 -16.42 -6.36
CA LYS A 88 3.68 -17.74 -6.44
C LYS A 88 3.69 -18.32 -7.86
N ASP A 89 3.75 -17.45 -8.86
CA ASP A 89 3.80 -17.81 -10.29
C ASP A 89 5.21 -18.20 -10.77
N GLU A 90 6.21 -18.18 -9.88
CA GLU A 90 7.62 -18.52 -10.14
C GLU A 90 8.27 -17.68 -11.25
N GLN A 91 7.65 -16.57 -11.66
CA GLN A 91 8.22 -15.64 -12.64
C GLN A 91 9.18 -14.64 -11.96
N PRO A 92 10.11 -14.00 -12.69
CA PRO A 92 10.99 -12.97 -12.14
C PRO A 92 10.24 -11.84 -11.42
N VAL A 93 10.92 -11.14 -10.53
CA VAL A 93 10.41 -9.92 -9.87
C VAL A 93 11.11 -8.68 -10.42
N ALA A 94 10.39 -7.57 -10.48
CA ALA A 94 10.93 -6.30 -10.93
C ALA A 94 12.09 -5.83 -10.04
N ASN A 95 13.06 -5.17 -10.66
CA ASN A 95 14.15 -4.50 -9.97
C ASN A 95 13.63 -3.30 -9.15
N PHE A 96 14.42 -2.81 -8.19
CA PHE A 96 14.07 -1.67 -7.35
C PHE A 96 15.31 -0.87 -6.95
N GLU A 97 15.11 0.40 -6.62
CA GLU A 97 16.16 1.27 -6.10
C GLU A 97 16.19 1.20 -4.55
N PRO A 98 17.39 1.18 -3.93
CA PRO A 98 17.49 1.24 -2.46
C PRO A 98 16.74 2.45 -1.89
N GLY A 99 15.85 2.18 -0.92
CA GLY A 99 14.94 3.18 -0.34
C GLY A 99 13.50 3.09 -0.84
N GLN A 100 13.23 2.33 -1.91
CA GLN A 100 11.87 2.03 -2.35
C GLN A 100 11.16 1.05 -1.41
N TYR A 101 9.83 1.00 -1.54
CA TYR A 101 8.94 0.16 -0.74
C TYR A 101 8.01 -0.66 -1.62
N ILE A 102 7.39 -1.67 -1.02
CA ILE A 102 6.34 -2.49 -1.63
C ILE A 102 5.07 -2.43 -0.74
N GLY A 103 3.90 -2.45 -1.36
CA GLY A 103 2.62 -2.54 -0.66
C GLY A 103 2.28 -4.01 -0.38
N ILE A 104 1.78 -4.31 0.81
CA ILE A 104 1.29 -5.65 1.18
C ILE A 104 -0.18 -5.52 1.52
N ALA A 105 -1.02 -6.25 0.80
CA ALA A 105 -2.42 -6.45 1.13
C ALA A 105 -2.60 -7.75 1.91
N VAL A 106 -3.28 -7.65 3.05
CA VAL A 106 -3.70 -8.81 3.84
C VAL A 106 -5.12 -8.63 4.33
N ASP A 107 -5.88 -9.70 4.35
CA ASP A 107 -7.18 -9.71 5.01
C ASP A 107 -6.96 -9.77 6.53
N VAL A 108 -7.58 -8.84 7.25
CA VAL A 108 -7.47 -8.75 8.71
C VAL A 108 -8.76 -9.27 9.34
N PRO A 109 -8.78 -10.49 9.91
CA PRO A 109 -10.01 -11.10 10.43
C PRO A 109 -10.71 -10.25 11.48
N ALA A 110 -9.95 -9.58 12.35
CA ALA A 110 -10.48 -8.72 13.40
C ALA A 110 -11.27 -7.51 12.86
N LEU A 111 -10.98 -7.07 11.63
CA LEU A 111 -11.68 -5.97 10.97
C LEU A 111 -12.72 -6.46 9.96
N GLY A 112 -12.61 -7.71 9.50
CA GLY A 112 -13.38 -8.21 8.36
C GLY A 112 -13.08 -7.47 7.05
N LEU A 113 -11.91 -6.82 6.96
CA LEU A 113 -11.50 -5.96 5.86
C LEU A 113 -10.06 -6.24 5.43
N GLN A 114 -9.78 -6.06 4.14
CA GLN A 114 -8.41 -6.01 3.64
C GLN A 114 -7.72 -4.75 4.17
N GLN A 115 -6.45 -4.89 4.55
CA GLN A 115 -5.58 -3.80 4.96
C GLN A 115 -4.32 -3.80 4.12
N ILE A 116 -3.93 -2.61 3.66
CA ILE A 116 -2.72 -2.39 2.87
C ILE A 116 -1.71 -1.65 3.73
N ARG A 117 -0.45 -2.11 3.76
CA ARG A 117 0.67 -1.39 4.41
C ARG A 117 1.91 -1.42 3.53
N GLN A 118 2.68 -0.34 3.57
CA GLN A 118 3.92 -0.21 2.83
C GLN A 118 5.10 -0.66 3.71
N TYR A 119 6.04 -1.41 3.12
CA TYR A 119 7.27 -1.83 3.76
C TYR A 119 8.46 -1.58 2.84
N GLY A 120 9.53 -0.99 3.38
CA GLY A 120 10.77 -0.81 2.65
C GLY A 120 11.37 -2.15 2.21
N LEU A 121 11.89 -2.18 0.98
CA LEU A 121 12.64 -3.32 0.47
C LEU A 121 14.04 -3.29 1.11
N SER A 122 14.32 -4.31 1.90
CA SER A 122 15.43 -4.33 2.85
C SER A 122 16.66 -5.11 2.38
N ASP A 123 16.67 -5.58 1.13
CA ASP A 123 17.79 -6.29 0.49
C ASP A 123 18.26 -5.64 -0.80
N VAL A 124 19.33 -6.18 -1.39
CA VAL A 124 19.72 -5.88 -2.77
C VAL A 124 18.78 -6.58 -3.76
N PRO A 125 18.45 -5.95 -4.90
CA PRO A 125 17.68 -6.61 -5.94
C PRO A 125 18.40 -7.83 -6.52
N ASN A 126 17.67 -8.92 -6.65
CA ASN A 126 18.21 -10.19 -7.16
C ASN A 126 17.38 -10.80 -8.31
N GLY A 127 16.23 -10.21 -8.65
CA GLY A 127 15.35 -10.66 -9.74
C GLY A 127 14.45 -11.86 -9.41
N HIS A 128 14.52 -12.41 -8.19
CA HIS A 128 13.78 -13.61 -7.78
C HIS A 128 12.88 -13.40 -6.56
N SER A 129 13.29 -12.54 -5.62
CA SER A 129 12.59 -12.35 -4.35
C SER A 129 12.67 -10.92 -3.85
N TYR A 130 11.78 -10.60 -2.90
CA TYR A 130 11.85 -9.39 -2.09
C TYR A 130 12.09 -9.75 -0.63
N ARG A 131 12.84 -8.92 0.10
CA ARG A 131 12.91 -9.01 1.56
C ARG A 131 12.33 -7.77 2.19
N ILE A 132 11.39 -7.97 3.11
CA ILE A 132 10.89 -6.92 4.00
C ILE A 132 11.35 -7.21 5.43
N SER A 133 11.47 -6.16 6.24
CA SER A 133 11.79 -6.28 7.67
C SER A 133 10.71 -5.58 8.47
N VAL A 134 9.91 -6.34 9.21
CA VAL A 134 8.70 -5.86 9.86
C VAL A 134 8.93 -5.79 11.36
N LYS A 135 8.80 -4.59 11.93
CA LYS A 135 8.71 -4.40 13.37
C LYS A 135 7.29 -4.70 13.84
N ARG A 136 7.15 -5.52 14.87
CA ARG A 136 5.90 -5.76 15.59
C ARG A 136 5.51 -4.50 16.36
N GLU A 137 4.29 -4.04 16.14
CA GLU A 137 3.67 -2.97 16.91
C GLU A 137 2.72 -3.62 17.93
N SER A 138 3.27 -4.11 19.05
CA SER A 138 2.52 -4.91 20.05
C SER A 138 1.44 -4.13 20.82
N GLY A 139 1.36 -2.82 20.62
CA GLY A 139 0.52 -1.94 21.42
C GLY A 139 1.16 -1.60 22.77
N GLU A 140 0.55 -0.64 23.47
CA GLU A 140 0.93 -0.17 24.80
C GLU A 140 -0.36 0.05 25.61
N VAL A 141 -0.26 0.36 26.91
CA VAL A 141 -1.46 0.67 27.71
C VAL A 141 -2.19 1.86 27.07
N GLY A 142 -3.45 1.64 26.65
CA GLY A 142 -4.25 2.64 25.94
C GLY A 142 -4.02 2.74 24.43
N ARG A 143 -3.10 1.93 23.86
CA ARG A 143 -2.83 1.86 22.42
C ARG A 143 -2.95 0.42 21.92
N PRO A 144 -3.94 0.08 21.07
CA PRO A 144 -4.09 -1.28 20.58
C PRO A 144 -2.90 -1.70 19.69
N PRO A 145 -2.63 -3.01 19.58
CA PRO A 145 -1.60 -3.52 18.68
C PRO A 145 -1.91 -3.18 17.21
N GLY A 146 -0.85 -3.08 16.40
CA GLY A 146 -0.97 -2.92 14.97
C GLY A 146 -1.50 -4.19 14.30
N TYR A 147 -2.54 -4.06 13.48
CA TYR A 147 -3.20 -5.18 12.81
C TYR A 147 -2.24 -6.00 11.94
N VAL A 148 -1.66 -5.38 10.90
CA VAL A 148 -0.87 -6.09 9.89
C VAL A 148 0.46 -6.57 10.44
N SER A 149 1.18 -5.75 11.21
CA SER A 149 2.48 -6.16 11.77
C SER A 149 2.34 -7.32 12.76
N SER A 150 1.30 -7.32 13.60
CA SER A 150 1.04 -8.46 14.50
C SER A 150 0.61 -9.70 13.70
N LEU A 151 -0.26 -9.54 12.69
CA LEU A 151 -0.68 -10.65 11.83
C LEU A 151 0.50 -11.32 11.13
N LEU A 152 1.41 -10.53 10.53
CA LEU A 152 2.62 -11.03 9.88
C LEU A 152 3.53 -11.79 10.86
N HIS A 153 3.64 -11.32 12.11
CA HIS A 153 4.46 -12.01 13.09
C HIS A 153 3.81 -13.29 13.63
N ASP A 154 2.52 -13.25 13.95
CA ASP A 154 1.83 -14.32 14.69
C ASP A 154 1.31 -15.45 13.79
N HIS A 155 0.81 -15.11 12.60
CA HIS A 155 0.01 -16.04 11.79
C HIS A 155 0.65 -16.39 10.46
N VAL A 156 1.64 -15.62 10.01
CA VAL A 156 2.34 -15.93 8.77
C VAL A 156 3.48 -16.88 9.08
N GLU A 157 3.20 -18.18 8.89
CA GLU A 157 4.21 -19.23 8.78
C GLU A 157 4.18 -19.85 7.36
N VAL A 158 2.98 -20.01 6.76
CA VAL A 158 2.79 -20.43 5.37
C VAL A 158 1.44 -19.88 4.85
N PHE A 159 1.41 -18.67 4.28
CA PHE A 159 0.27 -18.17 3.50
C PHE A 159 0.76 -17.39 2.28
N GLY A 160 -0.07 -17.34 1.23
CA GLY A 160 0.13 -16.42 0.11
C GLY A 160 -0.20 -14.99 0.54
N LEU A 161 0.70 -14.06 0.27
CA LEU A 161 0.52 -12.62 0.47
C LEU A 161 0.32 -11.96 -0.89
N ASP A 162 -0.65 -11.07 -1.04
CA ASP A 162 -0.77 -10.27 -2.26
C ASP A 162 0.06 -8.99 -2.12
N LEU A 163 1.05 -8.85 -3.01
CA LEU A 163 1.89 -7.66 -3.08
C LEU A 163 1.35 -6.68 -4.11
N PHE A 164 1.28 -5.41 -3.71
CA PHE A 164 1.09 -4.27 -4.59
C PHE A 164 2.44 -3.70 -4.97
N ALA A 165 2.60 -3.37 -6.24
CA ALA A 165 3.67 -2.51 -6.67
C ALA A 165 3.07 -1.26 -7.31
N GLU A 166 3.37 -0.08 -6.73
CA GLU A 166 2.93 1.25 -7.20
C GLU A 166 3.86 1.80 -8.28
#